data_AF-A0A838SCD2-F1
#
_entry.id   AF-A0A838SCD2-F1
#
_cell.length_a   1.000
_cell.length_b   1.000
_cell.length_c   1.000
_cell.angle_alpha   90.00
_cell.angle_beta   90.00
_cell.angle_gamma   90.00
#
_symmetry.space_group_name_H-M   'P 1'
#
loop_
_entity.id
_entity.type
_entity.pdbx_description
1 polymer ?
#
loop_
_entity_poly.entity_id
_entity_poly.type
_entity_poly.pdbx_seq_one_letter_code
_entity_poly.pdbx_strand_id
1 'polypeptide(L)'
;MNSLTGSGTVSTILLISMMKGVDVSLLDTVSFQHITRILEVTDELDISREAVEIPLSAASPGVVRRLPNGKLEIVVDADLPFDDWVQTLPEKIRAEMPDD
;
A
#
# COMPACT_ATOMS: atom_id res chain seq x y z
N MET A 1 7.04 46.82 -31.02
CA MET A 1 6.55 45.45 -31.25
C MET A 1 6.88 44.61 -30.02
N ASN A 2 5.88 44.14 -29.28
CA ASN A 2 6.07 43.16 -28.21
C ASN A 2 5.97 41.77 -28.83
N SER A 3 7.06 41.01 -28.81
CA SER A 3 7.05 39.58 -29.12
C SER A 3 7.33 38.79 -27.85
N LEU A 4 6.33 37.99 -27.50
CA LEU A 4 6.33 36.93 -26.51
C LEU A 4 7.45 35.92 -26.83
N THR A 5 8.17 35.44 -25.82
CA THR A 5 8.65 34.05 -25.77
C THR A 5 8.89 33.70 -24.31
N GLY A 6 7.96 32.92 -23.75
CA GLY A 6 8.16 32.22 -22.50
C GLY A 6 9.14 31.07 -22.70
N SER A 7 10.18 31.03 -21.89
CA SER A 7 11.01 29.83 -21.72
C SER A 7 10.50 29.12 -20.48
N GLY A 8 9.68 28.09 -20.71
CA GLY A 8 9.11 27.25 -19.67
C GLY A 8 10.21 26.48 -18.95
N THR A 9 10.26 26.64 -17.64
CA THR A 9 10.86 25.66 -16.73
C THR A 9 10.13 24.34 -16.96
N VAL A 10 10.79 23.38 -17.62
CA VAL A 10 10.32 22.00 -17.67
C VAL A 10 10.39 21.43 -16.26
N SER A 11 9.25 21.44 -15.58
CA SER A 11 9.08 20.88 -14.25
C SER A 11 9.27 19.37 -14.35
N THR A 12 10.47 18.89 -14.04
CA THR A 12 10.90 17.48 -14.17
C THR A 12 10.17 16.51 -13.23
N ILE A 13 9.22 16.99 -12.41
CA ILE A 13 8.56 16.19 -11.37
C ILE A 13 7.22 15.58 -11.86
N LEU A 14 6.74 15.92 -13.07
CA LEU A 14 5.40 15.53 -13.55
C LEU A 14 5.41 14.47 -14.68
N LEU A 15 6.29 13.47 -14.64
CA LEU A 15 6.36 12.44 -15.68
C LEU A 15 6.15 10.99 -15.22
N ILE A 16 5.89 10.73 -13.94
CA ILE A 16 5.77 9.36 -13.42
C ILE A 16 4.31 8.85 -13.44
N SER A 17 3.29 9.68 -13.72
CA SER A 17 1.90 9.37 -13.34
C SER A 17 0.87 9.22 -14.49
N MET A 18 1.28 8.95 -15.73
CA MET A 18 0.35 8.86 -16.88
C MET A 18 0.24 7.47 -17.55
N MET A 19 0.73 6.38 -16.94
CA MET A 19 0.57 5.00 -17.48
C MET A 19 0.31 3.93 -16.40
N LYS A 20 -0.64 4.17 -15.51
CA LYS A 20 -1.34 3.08 -14.83
C LYS A 20 -2.81 3.48 -14.85
N GLY A 21 -3.61 2.82 -15.68
CA GLY A 21 -5.06 2.96 -15.62
C GLY A 21 -5.46 2.71 -14.18
N VAL A 22 -5.85 3.77 -13.48
CA VAL A 22 -6.27 3.70 -12.09
C VAL A 22 -7.65 3.07 -12.13
N ASP A 23 -7.67 1.75 -12.07
CA ASP A 23 -8.86 1.02 -11.75
C ASP A 23 -9.16 1.33 -10.29
N VAL A 24 -10.05 2.31 -10.07
CA VAL A 24 -10.58 2.67 -8.74
C VAL A 24 -11.54 1.59 -8.25
N SER A 25 -11.14 0.33 -8.33
CA SER A 25 -11.90 -0.75 -7.75
C SER A 25 -11.81 -0.62 -6.23
N LEU A 26 -12.91 -0.18 -5.61
CA LEU A 26 -13.17 -0.46 -4.21
C LEU A 26 -12.89 -1.95 -4.00
N LEU A 27 -11.86 -2.27 -3.21
CA LEU A 27 -11.46 -3.65 -3.03
C LEU A 27 -12.51 -4.33 -2.15
N ASP A 28 -13.41 -5.09 -2.77
CA ASP A 28 -14.35 -5.95 -2.05
C ASP A 28 -13.67 -7.27 -1.65
N THR A 29 -12.79 -7.78 -2.51
CA THR A 29 -12.10 -9.06 -2.33
C THR A 29 -10.59 -8.92 -2.54
N VAL A 30 -9.81 -9.46 -1.60
CA VAL A 30 -8.35 -9.53 -1.69
C VAL A 30 -7.96 -10.67 -2.64
N SER A 31 -7.31 -10.33 -3.75
CA SER A 31 -6.84 -11.30 -4.75
C SER A 31 -5.51 -11.92 -4.35
N PHE A 32 -5.13 -13.03 -4.99
CA PHE A 32 -3.82 -13.66 -4.80
C PHE A 32 -2.65 -12.72 -5.08
N GLN A 33 -2.80 -11.79 -6.03
CA GLN A 33 -1.77 -10.79 -6.33
C GLN A 33 -1.60 -9.80 -5.17
N HIS A 34 -2.70 -9.38 -4.54
CA HIS A 34 -2.66 -8.53 -3.36
C HIS A 34 -1.97 -9.25 -2.19
N ILE A 35 -2.32 -10.51 -1.95
CA ILE A 35 -1.68 -11.34 -0.91
C ILE A 35 -0.18 -11.43 -1.15
N THR A 36 0.23 -11.77 -2.38
CA THR A 36 1.66 -11.86 -2.74
C THR A 36 2.37 -10.55 -2.44
N ARG A 37 1.77 -9.41 -2.81
CA ARG A 37 2.39 -8.10 -2.60
C ARG A 37 2.48 -7.71 -1.12
N ILE A 38 1.47 -8.03 -0.31
CA ILE A 38 1.53 -7.86 1.15
C ILE A 38 2.67 -8.71 1.72
N LEU A 39 2.78 -9.97 1.30
CA LEU A 39 3.81 -10.88 1.78
C LEU A 39 5.22 -10.43 1.41
N GLU A 40 5.42 -9.87 0.22
CA GLU A 40 6.70 -9.25 -0.16
C GLU A 40 7.08 -8.12 0.79
N VAL A 41 6.13 -7.23 1.11
CA VAL A 41 6.38 -6.11 2.04
C VAL A 41 6.71 -6.61 3.45
N THR A 42 6.03 -7.65 3.93
CA THR A 42 6.35 -8.25 5.23
C THR A 42 7.70 -8.97 5.24
N ASP A 43 8.07 -9.60 4.12
CA ASP A 43 9.36 -10.29 3.92
C ASP A 43 10.52 -9.27 3.97
N GLU A 44 10.35 -8.09 3.38
CA GLU A 44 11.30 -6.97 3.47
C GLU A 44 11.50 -6.44 4.91
N LEU A 45 10.56 -6.75 5.81
CA LEU A 45 10.63 -6.43 7.24
C LEU A 45 11.12 -7.60 8.10
N ASP A 46 11.61 -8.68 7.48
CA ASP A 46 12.03 -9.93 8.16
C ASP A 46 10.88 -10.63 8.92
N ILE A 47 9.63 -10.41 8.49
CA ILE A 47 8.46 -11.03 9.10
C ILE A 47 8.10 -12.30 8.33
N SER A 48 8.16 -13.43 9.02
CA SER A 48 7.78 -14.72 8.46
C SER A 48 6.33 -14.75 8.00
N ARG A 49 6.09 -15.31 6.81
CA ARG A 49 4.74 -15.42 6.20
C ARG A 49 3.74 -16.19 7.07
N GLU A 50 4.23 -17.14 7.87
CA GLU A 50 3.42 -17.90 8.83
C GLU A 50 2.92 -17.07 10.02
N ALA A 51 3.63 -15.97 10.30
CA ALA A 51 3.28 -14.99 11.33
C ALA A 51 2.32 -13.92 10.80
N VAL A 52 1.89 -13.99 9.53
CA VAL A 52 0.98 -13.02 8.92
C VAL A 52 -0.35 -13.69 8.57
N GLU A 53 -1.46 -13.06 8.96
CA GLU A 53 -2.82 -13.46 8.59
C GLU A 53 -3.46 -12.38 7.71
N ILE A 54 -3.87 -12.76 6.50
CA ILE A 54 -4.47 -11.85 5.51
C ILE A 54 -5.86 -12.38 5.16
N PRO A 55 -6.94 -11.78 5.71
CA PRO A 55 -8.28 -12.17 5.33
C PRO A 55 -8.55 -11.83 3.85
N LEU A 56 -9.34 -12.67 3.18
CA LEU A 56 -9.77 -12.43 1.81
C LEU A 56 -10.79 -11.29 1.69
N SER A 57 -11.33 -10.86 2.82
CA SER A 57 -12.24 -9.72 2.95
C SER A 57 -11.46 -8.47 3.31
N ALA A 58 -11.59 -7.43 2.50
CA ALA A 58 -11.11 -6.10 2.86
C ALA A 58 -12.08 -5.43 3.86
N ALA A 59 -11.59 -4.44 4.61
CA ALA A 59 -12.41 -3.64 5.52
C ALA A 59 -12.18 -2.16 5.27
N SER A 60 -13.14 -1.33 5.64
CA SER A 60 -12.98 0.13 5.64
C SER A 60 -13.30 0.67 7.05
N PRO A 61 -12.31 1.22 7.77
CA PRO A 61 -10.89 1.32 7.40
C PRO A 61 -10.15 -0.01 7.48
N GLY A 62 -9.06 -0.14 6.72
CA GLY A 62 -8.13 -1.26 6.81
C GLY A 62 -7.37 -1.23 8.13
N VAL A 63 -7.02 -2.40 8.66
CA VAL A 63 -6.37 -2.53 9.96
C VAL A 63 -5.12 -3.40 9.89
N VAL A 64 -4.09 -2.98 10.62
CA VAL A 64 -2.90 -3.78 10.91
C VAL A 64 -2.86 -3.90 12.42
N ARG A 65 -2.86 -5.12 12.93
CA ARG A 65 -2.84 -5.36 14.37
C ARG A 65 -2.12 -6.64 14.71
N ARG A 66 -1.51 -6.69 15.89
CA ARG A 66 -1.01 -7.95 16.44
C ARG A 66 -2.12 -8.73 17.14
N LEU A 67 -2.29 -9.98 16.76
CA LEU A 67 -3.23 -10.91 17.36
C LEU A 67 -2.67 -11.52 18.66
N PRO A 68 -3.55 -11.99 19.57
CA PRO A 68 -3.12 -12.61 20.83
C PRO A 68 -2.36 -13.94 20.63
N ASN A 69 -2.46 -14.56 19.45
CA ASN A 69 -1.68 -15.74 19.06
C ASN A 69 -0.22 -15.40 18.69
N GLY A 70 0.15 -14.11 18.69
CA GLY A 70 1.47 -13.61 18.33
C GLY A 70 1.65 -13.28 16.85
N LYS A 71 0.65 -13.56 16.00
CA LYS A 71 0.65 -13.23 14.57
C LYS A 71 0.22 -11.80 14.31
N LEU A 72 0.45 -11.34 13.09
CA LEU A 72 0.10 -10.04 12.57
C LEU A 72 -1.07 -10.18 11.59
N GLU A 73 -2.21 -9.60 11.94
CA GLU A 73 -3.37 -9.54 11.06
C GLU A 73 -3.28 -8.27 10.21
N ILE A 74 -3.37 -8.45 8.88
CA ILE A 74 -3.29 -7.38 7.90
C ILE A 74 -4.56 -7.38 7.05
N VAL A 75 -5.46 -6.46 7.36
CA VAL A 75 -6.71 -6.24 6.63
C VAL A 75 -6.52 -5.07 5.67
N VAL A 76 -6.74 -5.34 4.38
CA VAL A 76 -6.65 -4.33 3.32
C VAL A 76 -7.73 -3.28 3.49
N ASP A 77 -7.38 -2.02 3.26
CA ASP A 77 -8.35 -0.93 3.25
C ASP A 77 -9.14 -0.92 1.93
N ALA A 78 -10.46 -1.02 2.02
CA ALA A 78 -11.36 -0.98 0.86
C ALA A 78 -11.61 0.44 0.34
N ASP A 79 -11.34 1.48 1.15
CA ASP A 79 -11.57 2.89 0.77
C ASP A 79 -10.45 3.44 -0.12
N LEU A 80 -9.27 2.81 -0.08
CA LEU A 80 -8.06 3.26 -0.79
C LEU A 80 -7.64 2.25 -1.88
N PRO A 81 -7.03 2.73 -2.98
CA PRO A 81 -6.44 1.83 -3.95
C PRO A 81 -5.29 1.04 -3.30
N PHE A 82 -5.22 -0.25 -3.62
CA PHE A 82 -4.28 -1.17 -2.99
C PHE A 82 -2.82 -0.72 -3.08
N ASP A 83 -2.37 -0.21 -4.24
CA ASP A 83 -1.00 0.29 -4.44
C ASP A 83 -0.65 1.45 -3.49
N ASP A 84 -1.59 2.35 -3.18
CA ASP A 84 -1.38 3.44 -2.21
C ASP A 84 -1.43 2.91 -0.78
N TRP A 85 -2.41 2.06 -0.46
CA TRP A 85 -2.55 1.49 0.88
C TRP A 85 -1.32 0.64 1.27
N VAL A 86 -0.83 -0.22 0.37
CA VAL A 86 0.28 -1.13 0.67
C VAL A 86 1.60 -0.37 0.91
N GLN A 87 1.75 0.84 0.38
CA GLN A 87 2.91 1.70 0.70
C GLN A 87 2.90 2.18 2.15
N THR A 88 1.72 2.29 2.78
CA THR A 88 1.58 2.66 4.19
C THR A 88 1.74 1.48 5.16
N LEU A 89 1.69 0.25 4.62
CA LEU A 89 1.74 -0.98 5.42
C LEU A 89 3.01 -1.09 6.29
N PRO A 90 4.24 -0.86 5.79
CA PRO A 90 5.45 -1.01 6.60
C PRO A 90 5.46 -0.13 7.86
N GLU A 91 4.98 1.11 7.73
CA GLU A 91 4.90 2.05 8.84
C GLU A 91 3.87 1.58 9.88
N LYS A 92 2.71 1.10 9.43
CA LYS A 92 1.68 0.52 10.31
C LYS A 92 2.21 -0.71 11.06
N ILE A 93 2.96 -1.58 10.38
CA ILE A 93 3.54 -2.78 10.99
C ILE A 93 4.55 -2.40 12.08
N ARG A 94 5.46 -1.46 11.79
CA ARG A 94 6.45 -0.97 12.76
C ARG A 94 5.81 -0.30 13.98
N ALA A 95 4.63 0.32 13.82
CA ALA A 95 3.89 0.88 14.94
C ALA A 95 3.34 -0.20 15.89
N GLU A 96 2.94 -1.35 15.35
CA GLU A 96 2.41 -2.48 16.13
C GLU A 96 3.50 -3.41 16.69
N MET A 97 4.70 -3.37 16.09
CA MET A 97 5.88 -4.10 16.53
C MET A 97 7.04 -3.13 16.77
N PRO A 98 7.05 -2.43 17.93
CA PRO A 98 8.23 -1.68 18.33
C PRO A 98 9.39 -2.66 18.51
N ASP A 99 10.50 -2.40 17.80
CA ASP A 99 11.81 -3.02 18.02
C ASP A 99 12.14 -2.87 19.52
N ASP A 100 12.32 -3.99 20.23
CA ASP A 100 12.65 -4.03 21.66
C ASP A 100 14.05 -3.48 21.93
#